data_AF-A0AAI9E590-F1
#
_entry.id   AF-A0AAI9E590-F1
#
_cell.length_a   1.000
_cell.length_b   1.000
_cell.length_c   1.000
_cell.angle_alpha   90.00
_cell.angle_beta   90.00
_cell.angle_gamma   90.00
#
_symmetry.space_group_name_H-M   'P 1'
#
loop_
_entity.id
_entity.type
_entity.pdbx_description
1 polymer ?
#
loop_
_entity_poly.entity_id
_entity_poly.type
_entity_poly.pdbx_seq_one_letter_code
_entity_poly.pdbx_strand_id
1 'polypeptide(L)'
;MASIETDPKDLENMPPVATSPDKAPTVCVFCGASPGTSPAHLEAARELARAFHAHGINLVYGGGTVGVMGELAKTLVSLSGPQAVHGVIPEALLVYERNGRENGTSGGPKVLIDENIYGRTTVVKDMHSRKQLMAKQVIESGHGGGFVALSGGYGTMEELMEVVTWNQLGIHARGVVVFNVEGYYDGLLNWVKTAVKSGFVSEGNSNIMVEAKTGEGVVERLKGYTNAEGRFKLDWESR
;
A
#
# COMPACT_ATOMS: atom_id res chain seq x y z
N MET A 1 -33.51 30.05 20.43
CA MET A 1 -32.31 29.52 19.75
C MET A 1 -32.80 28.36 18.90
N ALA A 2 -32.83 28.55 17.58
CA ALA A 2 -33.39 27.60 16.64
C ALA A 2 -32.38 26.46 16.38
N SER A 3 -32.85 25.23 16.55
CA SER A 3 -32.15 24.00 16.19
C SER A 3 -31.99 23.96 14.67
N ILE A 4 -30.76 23.82 14.19
CA ILE A 4 -30.49 23.59 12.76
C ILE A 4 -30.62 22.07 12.57
N GLU A 5 -31.79 21.62 12.13
CA GLU A 5 -31.95 20.28 11.55
C GLU A 5 -31.33 20.30 10.15
N THR A 6 -30.25 19.56 9.96
CA THR A 6 -29.65 19.34 8.62
C THR A 6 -30.50 18.34 7.84
N ASP A 7 -30.89 18.74 6.63
CA ASP A 7 -31.76 17.99 5.71
C ASP A 7 -31.01 16.75 5.17
N PRO A 8 -31.61 15.54 5.14
CA PRO A 8 -30.97 14.32 4.62
C PRO A 8 -30.40 14.43 3.19
N LYS A 9 -30.80 15.43 2.41
CA LYS A 9 -30.24 15.73 1.07
C LYS A 9 -28.85 16.38 1.12
N ASP A 10 -28.44 16.97 2.24
CA ASP A 10 -27.12 17.58 2.39
C ASP A 10 -25.99 16.54 2.54
N LEU A 11 -26.34 15.30 2.90
CA LEU A 11 -25.41 14.15 2.99
C LEU A 11 -25.07 13.53 1.62
N GLU A 12 -25.88 13.78 0.58
CA GLU A 12 -25.59 13.31 -0.79
C GLU A 12 -24.51 14.15 -1.48
N ASN A 13 -24.17 15.32 -0.94
CA ASN A 13 -23.21 16.27 -1.52
C ASN A 13 -21.99 16.57 -0.63
N MET A 14 -21.62 15.65 0.27
CA MET A 14 -20.35 15.80 1.00
C MET A 14 -19.18 15.78 0.00
N PRO A 15 -18.30 16.80 -0.01
CA PRO A 15 -17.19 16.84 -0.93
C PRO A 15 -16.25 15.64 -0.65
N PRO A 16 -15.61 15.07 -1.69
CA PRO A 16 -14.60 14.04 -1.49
C PRO A 16 -13.53 14.56 -0.52
N VAL A 17 -13.03 13.67 0.36
CA VAL A 17 -11.88 13.95 1.25
C VAL A 17 -10.84 14.73 0.46
N ALA A 18 -10.57 15.96 0.90
CA ALA A 18 -9.84 16.95 0.12
C ALA A 18 -8.48 16.42 -0.33
N THR A 19 -8.38 16.02 -1.60
CA THR A 19 -7.10 15.79 -2.27
C THR A 19 -6.54 17.16 -2.59
N SER A 20 -5.32 17.45 -2.12
CA SER A 20 -4.61 18.65 -2.58
C SER A 20 -4.08 18.34 -3.99
N PRO A 21 -4.55 19.05 -5.04
CA PRO A 21 -4.12 18.79 -6.42
C PRO A 21 -2.62 18.98 -6.64
N ASP A 22 -1.93 19.63 -5.70
CA ASP A 22 -0.49 19.93 -5.77
C ASP A 22 0.41 18.87 -5.12
N LYS A 23 -0.17 17.85 -4.44
CA LYS A 23 0.62 16.78 -3.82
C LYS A 23 0.85 15.64 -4.82
N ALA A 24 2.07 15.13 -4.87
CA ALA A 24 2.38 13.92 -5.62
C ALA A 24 1.58 12.70 -5.08
N PRO A 25 1.15 11.76 -5.95
CA PRO A 25 0.56 10.51 -5.52
C PRO A 25 1.56 9.68 -4.71
N THR A 26 1.06 9.06 -3.63
CA THR A 26 1.84 8.09 -2.85
C THR A 26 1.18 6.73 -2.94
N VAL A 27 1.96 5.70 -3.23
CA VAL A 27 1.52 4.31 -3.25
C VAL A 27 2.18 3.53 -2.13
N CYS A 28 1.34 2.84 -1.35
CA CYS A 28 1.81 1.89 -0.36
C CYS A 28 1.97 0.51 -0.99
N VAL A 29 3.16 -0.06 -0.93
CA VAL A 29 3.42 -1.40 -1.47
C VAL A 29 3.68 -2.40 -0.35
N PHE A 30 2.78 -3.38 -0.24
CA PHE A 30 2.95 -4.56 0.59
C PHE A 30 3.63 -5.65 -0.23
N CYS A 31 4.72 -6.24 0.27
CA CYS A 31 5.48 -7.25 -0.47
C CYS A 31 6.35 -8.10 0.46
N GLY A 32 6.84 -9.22 -0.05
CA GLY A 32 7.66 -10.15 0.71
C GLY A 32 9.04 -9.60 1.08
N ALA A 33 9.49 -9.90 2.30
CA ALA A 33 10.89 -9.75 2.72
C ALA A 33 11.83 -10.78 2.06
N SER A 34 11.27 -11.84 1.45
CA SER A 34 12.02 -12.83 0.68
C SER A 34 11.98 -12.51 -0.82
N PRO A 35 12.98 -12.93 -1.62
CA PRO A 35 13.01 -12.67 -3.06
C PRO A 35 12.02 -13.53 -3.88
N GLY A 36 11.48 -14.59 -3.29
CA GLY A 36 10.77 -15.65 -4.02
C GLY A 36 11.72 -16.66 -4.66
N THR A 37 11.16 -17.70 -5.29
CA THR A 37 11.93 -18.75 -5.97
C THR A 37 12.15 -18.46 -7.45
N SER A 38 11.23 -17.72 -8.07
CA SER A 38 11.33 -17.23 -9.46
C SER A 38 11.96 -15.83 -9.50
N PRO A 39 12.91 -15.55 -10.41
CA PRO A 39 13.46 -14.21 -10.58
C PRO A 39 12.42 -13.18 -11.05
N ALA A 40 11.27 -13.63 -11.57
CA ALA A 40 10.18 -12.78 -12.03
C ALA A 40 9.65 -11.84 -10.93
N HIS A 41 9.68 -12.26 -9.65
CA HIS A 41 9.19 -11.43 -8.54
C HIS A 41 10.08 -10.21 -8.28
N LEU A 42 11.41 -10.38 -8.35
CA LEU A 42 12.34 -9.26 -8.25
C LEU A 42 12.27 -8.36 -9.49
N GLU A 43 12.05 -8.95 -10.68
CA GLU A 43 11.87 -8.13 -11.89
C GLU A 43 10.60 -7.30 -11.83
N ALA A 44 9.49 -7.85 -11.34
CA ALA A 44 8.26 -7.10 -11.13
C ALA A 44 8.44 -5.95 -10.12
N ALA A 45 9.27 -6.13 -9.09
CA ALA A 45 9.64 -5.05 -8.17
C ALA A 45 10.36 -3.90 -8.89
N ARG A 46 11.33 -4.23 -9.75
CA ARG A 46 12.05 -3.25 -10.57
C ARG A 46 11.13 -2.58 -11.59
N GLU A 47 10.26 -3.35 -12.22
CA GLU A 47 9.26 -2.86 -13.18
C GLU A 47 8.32 -1.85 -12.53
N LEU A 48 7.81 -2.16 -11.34
CA LEU A 48 6.96 -1.26 -10.58
C LEU A 48 7.68 0.04 -10.20
N ALA A 49 8.94 -0.04 -9.76
CA ALA A 49 9.75 1.15 -9.47
C ALA A 49 9.93 2.05 -10.71
N ARG A 50 10.20 1.46 -11.89
CA ARG A 50 10.31 2.21 -13.15
C ARG A 50 9.00 2.90 -13.51
N ALA A 51 7.87 2.22 -13.34
CA ALA A 51 6.56 2.83 -13.56
C ALA A 51 6.30 3.98 -12.58
N PHE A 52 6.61 3.80 -11.29
CA PHE A 52 6.45 4.87 -10.30
C PHE A 52 7.30 6.10 -10.62
N HIS A 53 8.56 5.90 -11.00
CA HIS A 53 9.43 6.98 -11.45
C HIS A 53 8.84 7.74 -12.65
N ALA A 54 8.41 7.01 -13.69
CA ALA A 54 7.86 7.60 -14.92
C ALA A 54 6.61 8.47 -14.66
N HIS A 55 5.86 8.16 -13.61
CA HIS A 55 4.62 8.86 -13.25
C HIS A 55 4.73 9.77 -12.03
N GLY A 56 5.94 10.01 -11.50
CA GLY A 56 6.16 10.87 -10.34
C GLY A 56 5.47 10.37 -9.06
N ILE A 57 5.35 9.06 -8.90
CA ILE A 57 4.71 8.40 -7.75
C ILE A 57 5.75 8.16 -6.65
N ASN A 58 5.41 8.57 -5.43
CA ASN A 58 6.16 8.25 -4.23
C ASN A 58 5.80 6.87 -3.67
N LEU A 59 6.76 6.22 -3.02
CA LEU A 59 6.58 4.92 -2.37
C LEU A 59 6.55 5.08 -0.85
N VAL A 60 5.55 4.49 -0.21
CA VAL A 60 5.59 4.14 1.21
C VAL A 60 5.61 2.61 1.36
N TYR A 61 6.43 2.07 2.24
CA TYR A 61 6.62 0.62 2.34
C TYR A 61 7.07 0.19 3.75
N GLY A 62 7.27 -1.12 3.95
CA GLY A 62 7.62 -1.71 5.24
C GLY A 62 9.03 -1.44 5.77
N GLY A 63 9.89 -0.79 4.98
CA GLY A 63 11.23 -0.39 5.42
C GLY A 63 12.29 -1.50 5.43
N GLY A 64 11.98 -2.69 4.92
CA GLY A 64 12.94 -3.79 4.79
C GLY A 64 13.98 -3.55 3.69
N THR A 65 15.17 -4.13 3.87
CA THR A 65 16.32 -3.93 2.96
C THR A 65 16.61 -5.12 2.03
N VAL A 66 15.85 -6.20 2.19
CA VAL A 66 16.03 -7.48 1.50
C VAL A 66 14.80 -7.91 0.69
N GLY A 67 14.97 -8.90 -0.18
CA GLY A 67 13.89 -9.48 -0.98
C GLY A 67 13.23 -8.51 -1.95
N VAL A 68 11.96 -8.77 -2.26
CA VAL A 68 11.13 -7.92 -3.14
C VAL A 68 11.06 -6.49 -2.59
N MET A 69 10.95 -6.37 -1.27
CA MET A 69 10.84 -5.09 -0.57
C MET A 69 12.08 -4.21 -0.77
N GLY A 70 13.27 -4.75 -0.51
CA GLY A 70 14.54 -4.04 -0.69
C GLY A 70 14.81 -3.69 -2.15
N GLU A 71 14.48 -4.59 -3.09
CA GLU A 71 14.69 -4.37 -4.52
C GLU A 71 13.82 -3.24 -5.06
N LEU A 72 12.54 -3.18 -4.67
CA LEU A 72 11.63 -2.10 -5.04
C LEU A 72 12.15 -0.75 -4.54
N ALA A 73 12.45 -0.66 -3.24
CA ALA A 73 12.92 0.58 -2.61
C ALA A 73 14.23 1.05 -3.24
N LYS A 74 15.21 0.15 -3.37
CA LYS A 74 16.51 0.44 -3.98
C LYS A 74 16.40 0.94 -5.42
N THR A 75 15.55 0.30 -6.21
CA THR A 75 15.36 0.69 -7.61
C THR A 75 14.70 2.06 -7.72
N LEU A 76 13.70 2.35 -6.88
CA LEU A 76 13.05 3.66 -6.95
C LEU A 76 13.96 4.79 -6.43
N VAL A 77 14.75 4.55 -5.39
CA VAL A 77 15.73 5.54 -4.90
C VAL A 77 16.79 5.84 -5.97
N SER A 78 17.28 4.84 -6.70
CA SER A 78 18.28 5.08 -7.75
C SER A 78 17.74 5.89 -8.94
N LEU A 79 16.42 5.89 -9.14
CA LEU A 79 15.74 6.62 -10.22
C LEU A 79 15.22 8.00 -9.79
N SER A 80 14.65 8.10 -8.59
CA SER A 80 13.88 9.27 -8.12
C SER A 80 14.48 9.94 -6.87
N GLY A 81 15.56 9.38 -6.32
CA GLY A 81 16.24 9.87 -5.12
C GLY A 81 15.57 9.44 -3.80
N PRO A 82 16.27 9.65 -2.66
CA PRO A 82 15.84 9.17 -1.34
C PRO A 82 14.50 9.72 -0.85
N GLN A 83 14.12 10.91 -1.32
CA GLN A 83 12.90 11.58 -0.89
C GLN A 83 11.62 10.95 -1.45
N ALA A 84 11.74 10.22 -2.57
CA ALA A 84 10.62 9.53 -3.21
C ALA A 84 10.22 8.23 -2.49
N VAL A 85 11.00 7.77 -1.52
CA VAL A 85 10.78 6.50 -0.81
C VAL A 85 10.76 6.72 0.70
N HIS A 86 9.76 6.13 1.35
CA HIS A 86 9.59 6.19 2.80
C HIS A 86 9.29 4.81 3.41
N GLY A 87 10.24 4.28 4.18
CA GLY A 87 10.06 3.05 4.97
C GLY A 87 9.49 3.32 6.35
N VAL A 88 8.51 2.52 6.80
CA VAL A 88 7.97 2.58 8.16
C VAL A 88 8.24 1.27 8.90
N ILE A 89 9.03 1.35 9.97
CA ILE A 89 9.63 0.19 10.63
C ILE A 89 9.25 0.19 12.11
N PRO A 90 8.72 -0.92 12.64
CA PRO A 90 8.45 -1.02 14.06
C PRO A 90 9.75 -1.25 14.84
N GLU A 91 9.86 -0.69 16.05
CA GLU A 91 11.06 -0.79 16.90
C GLU A 91 11.55 -2.24 17.07
N ALA A 92 10.63 -3.19 17.21
CA ALA A 92 10.92 -4.61 17.37
C ALA A 92 11.66 -5.24 16.17
N LEU A 93 11.44 -4.72 14.95
CA LEU A 93 12.06 -5.28 13.74
C LEU A 93 13.42 -4.64 13.41
N LEU A 94 13.79 -3.53 14.07
CA LEU A 94 15.11 -2.92 13.87
C LEU A 94 16.26 -3.88 14.14
N VAL A 95 16.11 -4.80 15.10
CA VAL A 95 17.15 -5.80 15.41
C VAL A 95 17.34 -6.79 14.26
N TYR A 96 16.27 -7.13 13.54
CA TYR A 96 16.32 -8.07 12.42
C TYR A 96 16.84 -7.41 11.14
N GLU A 97 16.47 -6.15 10.88
CA GLU A 97 17.02 -5.37 9.76
C GLU A 97 18.53 -5.11 9.92
N ARG A 98 19.03 -5.01 11.16
CA ARG A 98 20.47 -4.85 11.46
C ARG A 98 21.31 -6.06 11.10
N ASN A 99 20.73 -7.27 11.16
CA ASN A 99 21.46 -8.53 11.03
C ASN A 99 21.54 -9.05 9.59
N GLY A 100 21.06 -8.28 8.60
CA GLY A 100 21.12 -8.62 7.16
C GLY A 100 22.53 -8.62 6.55
N ARG A 101 23.58 -8.39 7.35
CA ARG A 101 24.98 -8.55 6.97
C ARG A 101 25.72 -9.32 8.07
N GLU A 102 25.99 -10.59 7.78
CA GLU A 102 26.95 -11.49 8.42
C GLU A 102 26.83 -11.78 9.93
N ASN A 103 26.99 -13.07 10.23
CA ASN A 103 27.28 -13.59 11.56
C ASN A 103 28.41 -12.80 12.23
N GLY A 104 28.13 -12.07 13.32
CA GLY A 104 29.20 -11.63 14.20
C GLY A 104 28.90 -10.38 15.01
N THR A 105 28.92 -10.57 16.33
CA THR A 105 29.16 -9.55 17.37
C THR A 105 28.06 -8.51 17.63
N SER A 106 27.28 -8.82 18.66
CA SER A 106 26.52 -7.87 19.48
C SER A 106 27.46 -6.76 19.98
N GLY A 107 27.25 -5.51 19.53
CA GLY A 107 27.96 -4.35 20.09
C GLY A 107 28.14 -3.13 19.19
N GLY A 108 27.80 -3.19 17.89
CA GLY A 108 27.95 -2.06 16.97
C GLY A 108 26.89 -0.95 17.10
N PRO A 109 27.19 0.30 16.69
CA PRO A 109 26.25 1.42 16.74
C PRO A 109 25.01 1.15 15.87
N LYS A 110 23.89 1.84 16.18
CA LYS A 110 22.61 1.79 15.43
C LYS A 110 22.89 1.80 13.92
N VAL A 111 22.79 0.65 13.24
CA VAL A 111 22.80 0.62 11.78
C VAL A 111 21.51 1.30 11.34
N LEU A 112 21.65 2.53 10.87
CA LEU A 112 20.61 3.25 10.15
C LEU A 112 20.54 2.63 8.76
N ILE A 113 19.33 2.33 8.29
CA ILE A 113 19.12 1.97 6.90
C ILE A 113 19.67 3.10 6.04
N ASP A 114 20.51 2.78 5.06
CA ASP A 114 21.14 3.79 4.21
C ASP A 114 20.06 4.47 3.36
N GLU A 115 19.73 5.71 3.73
CA GLU A 115 18.68 6.47 3.06
C GLU A 115 19.01 6.72 1.58
N ASN A 116 20.31 6.77 1.23
CA ASN A 116 20.74 6.93 -0.16
C ASN A 116 20.50 5.69 -1.01
N ILE A 117 20.19 4.56 -0.37
CA ILE A 117 19.91 3.29 -1.04
C ILE A 117 18.43 2.93 -0.90
N TYR A 118 17.83 3.07 0.28
CA TYR A 118 16.48 2.56 0.56
C TYR A 118 15.46 3.66 0.90
N GLY A 119 15.87 4.92 0.89
CA GLY A 119 15.02 6.07 1.17
C GLY A 119 14.91 6.38 2.65
N ARG A 120 14.18 7.45 2.96
CA ARG A 120 13.96 7.87 4.34
C ARG A 120 13.25 6.78 5.13
N THR A 121 13.52 6.69 6.43
CA THR A 121 12.82 5.73 7.30
C THR A 121 12.25 6.40 8.55
N THR A 122 11.07 5.96 8.98
CA THR A 122 10.46 6.33 10.26
C THR A 122 10.33 5.10 11.14
N VAL A 123 10.83 5.19 12.36
CA VAL A 123 10.65 4.16 13.38
C VAL A 123 9.39 4.44 14.19
N VAL A 124 8.55 3.41 14.36
CA VAL A 124 7.31 3.49 15.13
C VAL A 124 7.29 2.43 16.24
N LYS A 125 6.47 2.66 17.27
CA LYS A 125 6.41 1.80 18.45
C LYS A 125 5.99 0.36 18.14
N ASP A 126 4.97 0.19 17.31
CA ASP A 126 4.31 -1.11 17.11
C ASP A 126 3.74 -1.27 15.69
N MET A 127 3.29 -2.49 15.39
CA MET A 127 2.74 -2.86 14.08
C MET A 127 1.45 -2.10 13.73
N HIS A 128 0.63 -1.74 14.73
CA HIS A 128 -0.59 -0.99 14.47
C HIS A 128 -0.26 0.44 14.01
N SER A 129 0.61 1.11 14.75
CA SER A 129 1.14 2.44 14.40
C SER A 129 1.82 2.44 13.03
N ARG A 130 2.51 1.34 12.68
CA ARG A 130 3.13 1.14 11.36
C ARG A 130 2.09 1.17 10.24
N LYS A 131 1.09 0.29 10.31
CA LYS A 131 0.03 0.18 9.29
C LYS A 131 -0.78 1.48 9.18
N GLN A 132 -1.11 2.09 10.32
CA GLN A 132 -1.81 3.37 10.37
C GLN A 132 -1.02 4.49 9.68
N LEU A 133 0.28 4.62 9.95
CA LEU A 133 1.11 5.65 9.32
C LEU A 133 1.25 5.43 7.80
N MET A 134 1.46 4.19 7.37
CA MET A 134 1.55 3.84 5.95
C MET A 134 0.25 4.18 5.21
N ALA A 135 -0.90 3.78 5.77
CA ALA A 135 -2.20 4.07 5.19
C ALA A 135 -2.51 5.57 5.18
N LYS A 136 -2.24 6.29 6.28
CA LYS A 136 -2.45 7.74 6.37
C LYS A 136 -1.73 8.49 5.24
N GLN A 137 -0.47 8.14 4.96
CA GLN A 137 0.29 8.79 3.88
C GLN A 137 -0.33 8.59 2.50
N VAL A 138 -0.91 7.43 2.24
CA VAL A 138 -1.63 7.18 0.98
C VAL A 138 -2.93 7.97 0.94
N ILE A 139 -3.71 7.94 2.02
CA ILE A 139 -5.02 8.58 2.11
C ILE A 139 -4.91 10.09 1.92
N GLU A 140 -3.87 10.72 2.48
CA GLU A 140 -3.62 12.17 2.42
C GLU A 140 -2.82 12.62 1.17
N SER A 141 -2.44 11.70 0.28
CA SER A 141 -1.62 11.99 -0.92
C SER A 141 -2.43 12.53 -2.11
N GLY A 142 -1.75 12.87 -3.21
CA GLY A 142 -2.38 13.28 -4.45
C GLY A 142 -3.30 12.23 -5.09
N HIS A 143 -4.06 12.64 -6.10
CA HIS A 143 -4.84 11.72 -6.93
C HIS A 143 -3.91 10.72 -7.65
N GLY A 144 -4.35 9.46 -7.78
CA GLY A 144 -3.54 8.36 -8.34
C GLY A 144 -2.70 7.59 -7.31
N GLY A 145 -2.73 7.97 -6.03
CA GLY A 145 -2.19 7.16 -4.93
C GLY A 145 -3.11 6.00 -4.54
N GLY A 146 -2.55 4.94 -3.93
CA GLY A 146 -3.32 3.80 -3.45
C GLY A 146 -2.46 2.69 -2.84
N PHE A 147 -3.00 1.47 -2.84
CA PHE A 147 -2.37 0.31 -2.20
C PHE A 147 -2.09 -0.76 -3.23
N VAL A 148 -0.91 -1.36 -3.16
CA VAL A 148 -0.49 -2.44 -4.06
C VAL A 148 0.04 -3.59 -3.23
N ALA A 149 -0.40 -4.81 -3.53
CA ALA A 149 0.26 -6.02 -3.06
C ALA A 149 1.07 -6.65 -4.20
N LEU A 150 2.38 -6.69 -4.01
CA LEU A 150 3.32 -7.52 -4.76
C LEU A 150 3.49 -8.86 -4.03
N SER A 151 4.04 -9.87 -4.71
CA SER A 151 4.22 -11.21 -4.15
C SER A 151 4.84 -11.20 -2.74
N GLY A 152 4.21 -11.90 -1.81
CA GLY A 152 4.57 -11.88 -0.39
C GLY A 152 3.74 -12.84 0.45
N GLY A 153 4.22 -13.15 1.67
CA GLY A 153 3.62 -14.15 2.55
C GLY A 153 2.43 -13.63 3.37
N TYR A 154 2.20 -14.26 4.53
CA TYR A 154 1.07 -13.94 5.40
C TYR A 154 1.02 -12.47 5.84
N GLY A 155 2.16 -11.83 6.11
CA GLY A 155 2.19 -10.42 6.48
C GLY A 155 1.63 -9.51 5.37
N THR A 156 2.04 -9.75 4.12
CA THR A 156 1.52 -9.04 2.95
C THR A 156 0.03 -9.27 2.77
N MET A 157 -0.45 -10.49 3.01
CA MET A 157 -1.88 -10.81 2.92
C MET A 157 -2.69 -10.10 4.01
N GLU A 158 -2.17 -10.05 5.25
CA GLU A 158 -2.81 -9.35 6.37
C GLU A 158 -2.95 -7.85 6.08
N GLU A 159 -1.87 -7.22 5.62
CA GLU A 159 -1.85 -5.80 5.24
C GLU A 159 -2.81 -5.51 4.07
N LEU A 160 -2.85 -6.38 3.06
CA LEU A 160 -3.76 -6.28 1.92
C LEU A 160 -5.23 -6.37 2.35
N MET A 161 -5.59 -7.41 3.11
CA MET A 161 -6.99 -7.64 3.48
C MET A 161 -7.51 -6.56 4.43
N GLU A 162 -6.65 -5.97 5.26
CA GLU A 162 -6.99 -4.83 6.10
C GLU A 162 -7.40 -3.62 5.27
N VAL A 163 -6.61 -3.21 4.26
CA VAL A 163 -6.96 -2.05 3.41
C VAL A 163 -8.14 -2.33 2.48
N VAL A 164 -8.34 -3.57 2.05
CA VAL A 164 -9.57 -3.96 1.32
C VAL A 164 -10.80 -3.76 2.21
N THR A 165 -10.72 -4.20 3.47
CA THR A 165 -11.81 -4.05 4.43
C THR A 165 -12.06 -2.57 4.77
N TRP A 166 -11.01 -1.78 4.95
CA TRP A 166 -11.14 -0.33 5.20
C TRP A 166 -11.76 0.41 4.01
N ASN A 167 -11.42 0.04 2.78
CA ASN A 167 -12.10 0.53 1.60
C ASN A 167 -13.60 0.17 1.69
N GLN A 168 -13.95 -1.10 1.91
CA GLN A 168 -15.34 -1.55 2.01
C GLN A 168 -16.15 -0.77 3.07
N LEU A 169 -15.53 -0.46 4.21
CA LEU A 169 -16.11 0.29 5.33
C LEU A 169 -16.17 1.81 5.14
N GLY A 170 -15.72 2.33 4.00
CA GLY A 170 -15.75 3.76 3.71
C GLY A 170 -14.61 4.57 4.32
N ILE A 171 -13.63 3.93 4.98
CA ILE A 171 -12.52 4.61 5.69
C ILE A 171 -11.59 5.33 4.71
N HIS A 172 -11.41 4.82 3.49
CA HIS A 172 -10.67 5.53 2.43
C HIS A 172 -11.21 5.24 1.03
N ALA A 173 -11.00 6.17 0.10
CA ALA A 173 -11.43 6.07 -1.30
C ALA A 173 -10.26 5.82 -2.26
N ARG A 174 -9.35 4.91 -1.88
CA ARG A 174 -8.11 4.64 -2.64
C ARG A 174 -8.15 3.25 -3.25
N GLY A 175 -7.65 3.12 -4.48
CA GLY A 175 -7.61 1.86 -5.21
C GLY A 175 -6.69 0.84 -4.53
N VAL A 176 -7.06 -0.44 -4.62
CA VAL A 176 -6.28 -1.57 -4.12
C VAL A 176 -5.99 -2.52 -5.28
N VAL A 177 -4.71 -2.75 -5.56
CA VAL A 177 -4.27 -3.55 -6.71
C VAL A 177 -3.44 -4.73 -6.24
N VAL A 178 -3.70 -5.92 -6.78
CA VAL A 178 -2.77 -7.05 -6.69
C VAL A 178 -1.94 -7.11 -7.96
N PHE A 179 -0.62 -6.99 -7.85
CA PHE A 179 0.29 -7.14 -8.97
C PHE A 179 0.60 -8.63 -9.14
N ASN A 180 -0.11 -9.27 -10.08
CA ASN A 180 -0.16 -10.71 -10.26
C ASN A 180 0.98 -11.23 -11.15
N VAL A 181 2.13 -11.46 -10.52
CA VAL A 181 3.33 -12.03 -11.16
C VAL A 181 3.17 -13.54 -11.29
N GLU A 182 3.27 -14.09 -12.51
CA GLU A 182 3.19 -15.54 -12.78
C GLU A 182 1.94 -16.23 -12.18
N GLY A 183 0.83 -15.52 -12.04
CA GLY A 183 -0.41 -16.06 -11.46
C GLY A 183 -0.39 -16.22 -9.94
N TYR A 184 0.56 -15.61 -9.24
CA TYR A 184 0.70 -15.67 -7.77
C TYR A 184 -0.60 -15.41 -6.99
N TYR A 185 -1.44 -14.48 -7.48
CA TYR A 185 -2.71 -14.10 -6.86
C TYR A 185 -3.95 -14.77 -7.47
N ASP A 186 -3.81 -15.71 -8.42
CA ASP A 186 -4.95 -16.38 -9.06
C ASP A 186 -5.86 -17.06 -8.03
N GLY A 187 -5.27 -17.70 -7.01
CA GLY A 187 -6.01 -18.33 -5.92
C GLY A 187 -6.84 -17.34 -5.11
N LEU A 188 -6.27 -16.17 -4.78
CA LEU A 188 -6.97 -15.10 -4.05
C LEU A 188 -8.12 -14.52 -4.88
N LEU A 189 -7.86 -14.23 -6.16
CA LEU A 189 -8.88 -13.70 -7.07
C LEU A 189 -10.02 -14.69 -7.28
N ASN A 190 -9.73 -16.00 -7.33
CA ASN A 190 -10.76 -17.03 -7.37
C ASN A 190 -11.54 -17.15 -6.06
N TRP A 191 -10.88 -16.97 -4.91
CA TRP A 191 -11.56 -16.89 -3.62
C TRP A 191 -12.55 -15.72 -3.57
N VAL A 192 -12.18 -14.53 -4.09
CA VAL A 192 -13.12 -13.39 -4.16
C VAL A 192 -14.35 -13.76 -4.98
N LYS A 193 -14.18 -14.36 -6.17
CA LYS A 193 -15.31 -14.83 -7.00
C LYS A 193 -16.21 -15.80 -6.23
N THR A 194 -15.61 -16.68 -5.43
CA THR A 194 -16.35 -17.64 -4.59
C THR A 194 -17.11 -16.92 -3.48
N ALA A 195 -16.48 -15.97 -2.78
CA ALA A 195 -17.10 -15.18 -1.73
C ALA A 195 -18.29 -14.35 -2.25
N VAL A 196 -18.19 -13.81 -3.47
CA VAL A 196 -19.30 -13.14 -4.15
C VAL A 196 -20.44 -14.12 -4.45
N LYS A 197 -20.13 -15.26 -5.08
CA LYS A 197 -21.13 -16.30 -5.37
C LYS A 197 -21.82 -16.82 -4.11
N SER A 198 -21.10 -16.87 -2.99
CA SER A 198 -21.61 -17.30 -1.69
C SER A 198 -22.27 -16.19 -0.88
N GLY A 199 -22.32 -14.95 -1.37
CA GLY A 199 -23.00 -13.83 -0.70
C GLY A 199 -22.25 -13.20 0.47
N PHE A 200 -20.96 -13.53 0.66
CA PHE A 200 -20.12 -12.92 1.71
C PHE A 200 -19.50 -11.59 1.26
N VAL A 201 -19.37 -11.38 -0.06
CA VAL A 201 -18.94 -10.12 -0.67
C VAL A 201 -20.01 -9.70 -1.67
N SER A 202 -20.42 -8.44 -1.70
CA SER A 202 -21.36 -7.96 -2.70
C SER A 202 -20.70 -7.85 -4.08
N GLU A 203 -21.48 -7.97 -5.15
CA GLU A 203 -20.95 -7.82 -6.51
C GLU A 203 -20.27 -6.46 -6.73
N GLY A 204 -20.85 -5.37 -6.23
CA GLY A 204 -20.24 -4.05 -6.28
C GLY A 204 -18.88 -3.97 -5.57
N ASN A 205 -18.75 -4.61 -4.39
CA ASN A 205 -17.49 -4.64 -3.63
C ASN A 205 -16.43 -5.58 -4.21
N SER A 206 -16.77 -6.45 -5.17
CA SER A 206 -15.79 -7.33 -5.83
C SER A 206 -14.67 -6.56 -6.56
N ASN A 207 -14.96 -5.32 -6.98
CA ASN A 207 -14.03 -4.44 -7.69
C ASN A 207 -13.18 -3.56 -6.75
N ILE A 208 -13.26 -3.74 -5.43
CA ILE A 208 -12.37 -3.04 -4.48
C ILE A 208 -10.92 -3.44 -4.72
N MET A 209 -10.68 -4.73 -4.96
CA MET A 209 -9.37 -5.30 -5.24
C MET A 209 -9.29 -5.76 -6.68
N VAL A 210 -8.42 -5.14 -7.47
CA VAL A 210 -8.29 -5.42 -8.91
C VAL A 210 -6.93 -5.97 -9.27
N GLU A 211 -6.88 -6.73 -10.36
CA GLU A 211 -5.65 -7.31 -10.89
C GLU A 211 -4.92 -6.35 -11.84
N ALA A 212 -3.59 -6.32 -11.72
CA ALA A 212 -2.69 -5.85 -12.76
C ALA A 212 -1.57 -6.87 -12.99
N LYS A 213 -1.05 -6.94 -14.23
CA LYS A 213 0.00 -7.89 -14.65
C LYS A 213 1.31 -7.24 -15.06
N THR A 214 1.35 -5.91 -15.05
CA THR A 214 2.54 -5.09 -15.37
C THR A 214 2.58 -3.89 -14.43
N GLY A 215 3.77 -3.30 -14.26
CA GLY A 215 3.96 -2.11 -13.44
C GLY A 215 3.15 -0.92 -13.96
N GLU A 216 3.08 -0.76 -15.29
CA GLU A 216 2.23 0.29 -15.89
C GLU A 216 0.75 0.01 -15.65
N GLY A 217 0.30 -1.24 -15.79
CA GLY A 217 -1.07 -1.63 -15.50
C GLY A 217 -1.45 -1.36 -14.03
N VAL A 218 -0.52 -1.49 -13.09
CA VAL A 218 -0.75 -1.07 -11.69
C VAL A 218 -1.06 0.42 -11.63
N VAL A 219 -0.25 1.27 -12.27
CA VAL A 219 -0.45 2.72 -12.27
C VAL A 219 -1.78 3.11 -12.93
N GLU A 220 -2.11 2.50 -14.08
CA GLU A 220 -3.38 2.72 -14.77
C GLU A 220 -4.58 2.40 -13.87
N ARG A 221 -4.56 1.25 -13.19
CA ARG A 221 -5.62 0.83 -12.26
C ARG A 221 -5.78 1.79 -11.09
N LEU A 222 -4.67 2.28 -10.53
CA LEU A 222 -4.69 3.22 -9.41
C LEU A 222 -5.26 4.59 -9.82
N LYS A 223 -4.84 5.11 -10.97
CA LYS A 223 -5.34 6.39 -11.52
C LYS A 223 -6.81 6.31 -11.93
N GLY A 224 -7.22 5.19 -12.53
CA GLY A 224 -8.59 4.97 -12.99
C GLY A 224 -9.57 4.49 -11.92
N TYR A 225 -9.13 4.37 -10.66
CA TYR A 225 -10.00 3.84 -9.60
C TYR A 225 -11.15 4.80 -9.28
N THR A 226 -12.36 4.23 -9.26
CA THR A 226 -13.56 4.86 -8.70
C THR A 226 -14.09 4.00 -7.55
N ASN A 227 -14.76 4.63 -6.59
CA ASN A 227 -15.32 3.91 -5.44
C ASN A 227 -16.25 2.79 -5.91
N ALA A 228 -16.05 1.59 -5.36
CA ALA A 228 -16.94 0.46 -5.59
C ALA A 228 -18.38 0.78 -5.17
N GLU A 229 -19.35 0.28 -5.93
CA GLU A 229 -20.77 0.41 -5.62
C GLU A 229 -21.14 -0.40 -4.38
N GLY A 230 -22.02 0.13 -3.54
CA GLY A 230 -22.49 -0.57 -2.33
C GLY A 230 -21.50 -0.61 -1.17
N ARG A 231 -20.44 0.21 -1.22
CA ARG A 231 -19.59 0.48 -0.05
C ARG A 231 -20.39 1.14 1.07
N PHE A 232 -20.01 0.86 2.31
CA PHE A 232 -20.66 1.49 3.45
C PHE A 232 -20.34 2.98 3.50
N LYS A 233 -21.36 3.82 3.72
CA LYS A 233 -21.23 5.27 3.97
C LYS A 233 -21.24 5.53 5.48
N LEU A 234 -20.22 5.02 6.18
CA LEU A 234 -20.11 5.19 7.63
C LEU A 234 -19.40 6.50 7.93
N ASP A 235 -19.99 7.32 8.79
CA ASP A 235 -19.30 8.44 9.42
C ASP A 235 -18.51 7.90 10.62
N TRP A 236 -17.19 8.03 10.53
CA TRP A 236 -16.26 7.60 11.59
C TRP A 236 -15.78 8.78 12.47
N GLU A 237 -16.19 10.01 12.14
CA GLU A 237 -15.79 11.25 12.82
C GLU A 237 -16.88 11.79 13.76
N SER A 238 -18.15 11.38 13.57
CA SER A 238 -19.23 11.72 14.50
C SER A 238 -19.10 10.98 15.83
N ARG A 239 -18.47 11.63 16.83
CA ARG A 239 -18.57 11.28 18.25
C ARG A 239 -19.05 12.46 19.06
#